data_AF-A0A7W1L8L2-F1
#
_entry.id   AF-A0A7W1L8L2-F1
#
_cell.length_a   1.000
_cell.length_b   1.000
_cell.length_c   1.000
_cell.angle_alpha   90.00
_cell.angle_beta   90.00
_cell.angle_gamma   90.00
#
_symmetry.space_group_name_H-M   'P 1'
#
loop_
_entity.id
_entity.type
_entity.pdbx_description
1 polymer ?
#
loop_
_entity_poly.entity_id
_entity_poly.type
_entity_poly.pdbx_seq_one_letter_code
_entity_poly.pdbx_strand_id
1 'polypeptide(L)'
;MIYDQTEYDIACEWSVEGVSMLAPTADVVIVVDVLTFTTCVEFATNQGAVIFPYRWRDETTYDFAEKVNAEVADRNNPNGFSLSVTSL
;
A
#
# COMPACT_ATOMS: atom_id res chain seq x y z
N MET A 1 29.64 -2.48 10.32
CA MET A 1 28.86 -3.61 9.78
C MET A 1 28.10 -3.05 8.60
N ILE A 2 28.25 -3.64 7.41
CA ILE A 2 27.82 -3.09 6.11
C ILE A 2 26.31 -3.36 5.92
N TYR A 3 25.46 -2.72 6.73
CA TYR A 3 24.00 -2.92 6.67
C TYR A 3 23.17 -1.65 6.93
N ASP A 4 23.78 -0.51 7.25
CA ASP A 4 23.03 0.74 7.49
C ASP A 4 22.73 1.54 6.23
N GLN A 5 23.24 1.09 5.07
CA GLN A 5 23.06 1.70 3.75
C GLN A 5 23.42 3.20 3.68
N THR A 6 24.17 3.75 4.65
CA THR A 6 24.42 5.19 4.76
C THR A 6 25.27 5.77 3.64
N GLU A 7 26.01 4.91 2.92
CA GLU A 7 26.86 5.30 1.80
C GLU A 7 26.10 5.40 0.47
N TYR A 8 24.81 5.06 0.43
CA TYR A 8 24.00 5.05 -0.78
C TYR A 8 22.95 6.16 -0.77
N ASP A 9 22.77 6.83 -1.91
CA ASP A 9 21.69 7.80 -2.11
C ASP A 9 20.30 7.12 -2.11
N ILE A 10 20.25 5.82 -2.40
CA ILE A 10 19.04 5.00 -2.42
C ILE A 10 19.26 3.83 -1.46
N ALA A 11 18.49 3.80 -0.38
CA ALA A 11 18.44 2.69 0.56
C ALA A 11 17.18 1.85 0.33
N CYS A 12 17.35 0.53 0.29
CA CYS A 12 16.27 -0.43 0.03
C CYS A 12 16.09 -1.37 1.22
N GLU A 13 14.93 -1.32 1.87
CA GLU A 13 14.59 -2.22 2.97
C GLU A 13 13.21 -2.84 2.79
N TRP A 14 12.98 -3.93 3.52
CA TRP A 14 11.72 -4.67 3.51
C TRP A 14 10.98 -4.50 4.84
N SER A 15 9.67 -4.77 4.81
CA SER A 15 8.80 -4.78 6.00
C SER A 15 8.57 -3.40 6.65
N VAL A 16 7.70 -3.39 7.66
CA VAL A 16 7.36 -2.23 8.49
C VAL A 16 8.59 -1.74 9.27
N GLU A 17 9.46 -2.65 9.70
CA GLU A 17 10.70 -2.32 10.39
C GLU A 17 11.66 -1.53 9.49
N GLY A 18 11.80 -1.94 8.22
CA GLY A 18 12.61 -1.23 7.23
C GLY A 18 12.11 0.19 6.99
N VAL A 19 10.80 0.36 6.80
CA VAL A 19 10.19 1.69 6.67
C VAL A 19 10.42 2.53 7.94
N SER A 20 10.27 1.94 9.13
CA SER A 20 10.47 2.66 10.39
C SER A 20 11.92 3.14 10.59
N MET A 21 12.89 2.41 10.01
CA MET A 21 14.30 2.77 10.06
C MET A 21 14.66 3.84 9.01
N LEU A 22 14.17 3.70 7.76
CA LEU A 22 14.56 4.57 6.65
C LEU A 22 13.72 5.85 6.56
N ALA A 23 12.44 5.81 6.89
CA ALA A 23 11.54 6.96 6.73
C ALA A 23 11.98 8.22 7.51
N PRO A 24 12.56 8.14 8.72
CA PRO A 24 13.04 9.33 9.43
C PRO A 24 14.24 10.03 8.77
N THR A 25 14.98 9.33 7.90
CA THR A 25 16.21 9.84 7.28
C THR A 25 16.09 10.07 5.78
N ALA A 26 15.01 9.60 5.15
CA ALA A 26 14.77 9.72 3.73
C ALA A 26 13.92 10.95 3.39
N ASP A 27 14.31 11.71 2.37
CA ASP A 27 13.50 12.81 1.83
C ASP A 27 12.20 12.29 1.16
N VAL A 28 12.28 11.09 0.55
CA VAL A 28 11.18 10.44 -0.16
C VAL A 28 11.20 8.95 0.12
N VAL A 29 10.04 8.37 0.42
CA VAL A 29 9.86 6.92 0.58
C VAL A 29 9.03 6.39 -0.60
N ILE A 30 9.56 5.39 -1.30
CA ILE A 30 8.87 4.72 -2.41
C ILE A 30 8.49 3.33 -1.94
N VAL A 31 7.18 3.05 -1.88
CA VAL A 31 6.66 1.71 -1.62
C VAL A 31 6.66 0.94 -2.94
N VAL A 32 7.36 -0.18 -2.97
CA VAL A 32 7.37 -1.12 -4.11
C VAL A 32 6.69 -2.41 -3.65
N ASP A 33 5.64 -2.80 -4.36
CA ASP A 33 5.05 -4.13 -4.19
C ASP A 33 5.14 -4.91 -5.50
N VAL A 34 5.67 -6.13 -5.39
CA VAL A 34 5.73 -7.08 -6.52
C VAL A 34 4.44 -7.89 -6.65
N LEU A 35 3.56 -7.87 -5.66
CA LEU A 35 2.29 -8.61 -5.58
C LEU A 35 1.07 -7.69 -5.77
N THR A 36 1.02 -7.04 -6.93
CA THR A 36 -0.09 -6.26 -7.52
C THR A 36 -0.62 -5.04 -6.76
N PHE A 37 -0.28 -4.79 -5.49
CA PHE A 37 -0.86 -3.66 -4.74
C PHE A 37 -0.56 -2.31 -5.40
N THR A 38 0.71 -2.00 -5.65
CA THR A 38 1.09 -0.70 -6.24
C THR A 38 0.57 -0.54 -7.67
N THR A 39 0.49 -1.63 -8.44
CA THR A 39 -0.16 -1.64 -9.77
C THR A 39 -1.65 -1.33 -9.67
N CYS A 40 -2.37 -1.91 -8.69
CA CYS A 40 -3.79 -1.63 -8.47
C CYS A 40 -4.03 -0.18 -8.05
N VAL A 41 -3.18 0.36 -7.17
CA VAL A 41 -3.26 1.77 -6.75
C VAL A 41 -3.03 2.71 -7.94
N GLU A 42 -1.99 2.45 -8.74
CA GLU A 42 -1.70 3.24 -9.95
C GLU A 42 -2.87 3.20 -10.94
N PHE A 43 -3.41 2.02 -11.23
CA PHE A 43 -4.52 1.88 -12.18
C PHE A 43 -5.79 2.57 -11.67
N ALA A 44 -6.20 2.32 -10.42
CA ALA A 44 -7.42 2.89 -9.84
C ALA A 44 -7.34 4.42 -9.77
N THR A 45 -6.18 4.97 -9.37
CA THR A 45 -5.99 6.43 -9.32
C THR A 45 -6.01 7.06 -10.71
N ASN A 46 -5.47 6.40 -11.74
CA ASN A 46 -5.62 6.82 -13.14
C ASN A 46 -7.07 6.80 -13.64
N GLN A 47 -7.93 5.93 -13.08
CA GLN A 47 -9.38 5.94 -13.33
C GLN A 47 -10.14 6.97 -12.48
N GLY A 48 -9.45 7.77 -11.66
CA GLY A 48 -10.03 8.81 -10.82
C GLY A 48 -10.46 8.36 -9.43
N ALA A 49 -10.10 7.14 -9.00
CA ALA A 49 -10.38 6.67 -7.65
C ALA A 49 -9.53 7.41 -6.61
N VAL A 50 -10.14 7.69 -5.45
CA VAL A 50 -9.42 8.10 -4.23
C VAL A 50 -9.16 6.86 -3.39
N ILE A 51 -7.88 6.59 -3.10
CA ILE A 51 -7.48 5.40 -2.37
C ILE A 51 -7.23 5.72 -0.90
N PHE A 52 -7.89 4.99 -0.02
CA PHE A 52 -7.66 5.03 1.41
C PHE A 52 -6.86 3.79 1.85
N PRO A 53 -5.54 3.91 2.10
CA PRO A 53 -4.78 2.79 2.61
C PRO A 53 -5.26 2.41 4.01
N TYR A 54 -5.42 1.11 4.26
CA TYR A 54 -5.85 0.58 5.55
C TYR A 54 -4.97 -0.58 5.99
N ARG A 55 -4.99 -0.87 7.29
CA ARG A 55 -4.18 -1.94 7.88
C ARG A 55 -4.59 -3.30 7.31
N TRP A 56 -3.60 -4.09 6.88
CA TRP A 56 -3.84 -5.43 6.34
C TRP A 56 -4.43 -6.38 7.39
N ARG A 57 -5.45 -7.15 6.99
CA ARG A 57 -6.18 -8.13 7.82
C ARG A 57 -6.73 -7.53 9.11
N ASP A 58 -7.25 -6.32 9.02
CA ASP A 58 -7.96 -5.68 10.11
C ASP A 58 -9.47 -5.70 9.83
N GLU A 59 -10.24 -6.34 10.70
CA GLU A 59 -11.69 -6.51 10.53
C GLU A 59 -12.44 -5.17 10.61
N THR A 60 -11.83 -4.15 11.21
CA THR A 60 -12.40 -2.79 11.31
C THR A 60 -12.41 -2.03 9.98
N THR A 61 -11.86 -2.62 8.90
CA THR A 61 -11.82 -2.02 7.55
C THR A 61 -13.21 -1.65 7.05
N TYR A 62 -14.22 -2.50 7.29
CA TYR A 62 -15.58 -2.27 6.84
C TYR A 62 -16.23 -1.06 7.55
N ASP A 63 -16.04 -0.95 8.86
CA ASP A 63 -16.51 0.20 9.65
C ASP A 63 -15.84 1.51 9.19
N PHE A 64 -14.55 1.44 8.83
CA PHE A 64 -13.83 2.60 8.30
C PHE A 64 -14.36 3.00 6.93
N ALA A 65 -14.55 2.03 6.03
CA ALA A 65 -15.07 2.26 4.68
C ALA A 65 -16.47 2.88 4.71
N GLU A 66 -17.36 2.43 5.60
CA GLU A 66 -18.68 3.04 5.80
C GLU A 66 -18.56 4.51 6.23
N LYS A 67 -17.67 4.83 7.18
CA LYS A 67 -17.47 6.21 7.67
C LYS A 67 -16.98 7.17 6.60
N VAL A 68 -16.17 6.69 5.66
CA VAL A 68 -15.63 7.51 4.56
C VAL A 68 -16.40 7.35 3.25
N ASN A 69 -17.50 6.59 3.26
CA ASN A 69 -18.30 6.24 2.09
C ASN A 69 -17.44 5.67 0.94
N ALA A 70 -16.60 4.67 1.26
CA ALA A 70 -15.73 3.97 0.32
C ALA A 70 -16.11 2.49 0.20
N GLU A 71 -15.58 1.85 -0.84
CA GLU A 71 -15.69 0.40 -1.06
C GLU A 71 -14.41 -0.31 -0.60
N VAL A 72 -14.57 -1.44 0.08
CA VAL A 72 -13.43 -2.25 0.54
C VAL A 72 -12.94 -3.12 -0.61
N ALA A 73 -11.64 -3.03 -0.92
CA ALA A 73 -10.98 -3.98 -1.81
C ALA A 73 -10.67 -5.29 -1.07
N ASP A 74 -11.61 -6.25 -1.09
CA ASP A 74 -11.50 -7.55 -0.44
C ASP A 74 -11.63 -8.69 -1.46
N ARG A 75 -10.59 -9.55 -1.51
CA ARG A 75 -10.59 -10.76 -2.34
C ARG A 75 -11.74 -11.73 -2.02
N ASN A 76 -12.33 -11.65 -0.83
CA ASN A 76 -13.42 -12.52 -0.41
C ASN A 76 -14.78 -12.05 -0.95
N ASN A 77 -14.86 -10.83 -1.51
CA ASN A 77 -16.07 -10.31 -2.16
C ASN A 77 -15.98 -10.52 -3.68
N PRO A 78 -16.65 -11.54 -4.26
CA PRO A 78 -16.53 -11.85 -5.69
C PRO A 78 -17.14 -10.78 -6.61
N ASN A 79 -17.97 -9.89 -6.08
CA ASN A 79 -18.62 -8.82 -6.83
C ASN A 79 -18.05 -7.42 -6.51
N GLY A 80 -17.02 -7.35 -5.66
CA GLY A 80 -16.39 -6.08 -5.25
C GLY A 80 -14.98 -5.93 -5.81
N PHE A 81 -14.35 -4.80 -5.45
CA PHE A 81 -12.95 -4.56 -5.74
C PHE A 81 -12.04 -5.55 -5.03
N SER A 82 -10.90 -5.85 -5.63
CA SER A 82 -9.84 -6.67 -5.06
C SER A 82 -8.47 -6.10 -5.45
N LEU A 83 -7.38 -6.68 -4.96
CA LEU A 83 -6.02 -6.37 -5.43
C LEU A 83 -5.69 -7.06 -6.76
N SER A 84 -6.67 -7.12 -7.66
CA SER A 84 -6.49 -7.52 -9.06
C SER A 84 -6.94 -6.37 -9.94
N VAL A 85 -6.10 -6.00 -10.91
CA VAL A 85 -6.42 -4.95 -11.89
C VAL A 85 -7.72 -5.25 -12.64
N THR A 86 -8.05 -6.53 -12.86
CA THR A 86 -9.28 -6.94 -13.55
C THR A 86 -10.56 -6.63 -12.78
N SER A 87 -10.46 -6.33 -11.48
CA SER A 87 -11.63 -5.97 -10.66
C SER A 87 -11.85 -4.46 -10.55
N LEU A 88 -10.89 -3.64 -11.00
CA LEU A 88 -10.89 -2.17 -10.88
C LEU A 88 -11.51 -1.47 -12.09
#